data_AF-A0A7S3GTM5-F1
#
_entry.id   AF-A0A7S3GTM5-F1
#
_cell.length_a   1.000
_cell.length_b   1.000
_cell.length_c   1.000
_cell.angle_alpha   90.00
_cell.angle_beta   90.00
_cell.angle_gamma   90.00
#
_symmetry.space_group_name_H-M   'P 1'
#
loop_
_entity.id
_entity.type
_entity.pdbx_description
1 polymer ?
#
loop_
_entity_poly.entity_id
_entity_poly.type
_entity_poly.pdbx_seq_one_letter_code
_entity_poly.pdbx_strand_id
1 'polypeptide(L)'
;QHQFLMFKIFQFYDSRLTRHCNMLVGDPMGGKSTAWKMLAAAQTTLCKAGVEGFQSVTPYIISPKSMELDELYGAYDLSTFEWKDGVLSTIFKQCSEDEKPTEKWILFDGPIDA
;
A
#
# COMPACT_ATOMS: atom_id res chain seq x y z
N GLN A 1 22.32 -16.32 1.99
CA GLN A 1 20.94 -15.79 1.90
C GLN A 1 21.01 -14.30 1.61
N HIS A 2 20.09 -13.73 0.81
CA HIS A 2 20.23 -12.40 0.16
C HIS A 2 20.32 -11.21 1.15
N GLN A 3 21.53 -10.91 1.64
CA GLN A 3 21.81 -9.84 2.62
C GLN A 3 21.34 -8.46 2.14
N PHE A 4 21.49 -8.17 0.85
CA PHE A 4 21.04 -6.91 0.24
C PHE A 4 19.52 -6.70 0.39
N LEU A 5 18.72 -7.73 0.11
CA LEU A 5 17.26 -7.65 0.21
C LEU A 5 16.82 -7.44 1.66
N MET A 6 17.43 -8.17 2.60
CA MET A 6 17.17 -7.99 4.04
C MET A 6 17.44 -6.55 4.48
N PHE A 7 18.58 -5.99 4.08
CA PHE A 7 18.92 -4.60 4.38
C PHE A 7 17.88 -3.62 3.83
N LYS A 8 17.40 -3.83 2.58
CA LYS A 8 16.34 -3.01 1.99
C LYS A 8 15.00 -3.13 2.70
N ILE A 9 14.66 -4.31 3.22
CA ILE A 9 13.45 -4.51 4.02
C ILE A 9 13.53 -3.74 5.34
N PHE A 10 14.68 -3.77 6.04
CA PHE A 10 14.88 -2.96 7.24
C PHE A 10 14.81 -1.46 6.96
N GLN A 11 15.47 -0.99 5.88
CA GLN A 11 15.35 0.41 5.45
C GLN A 11 13.90 0.81 5.18
N PHE A 12 13.13 -0.06 4.54
CA PHE A 12 11.71 0.19 4.28
C PHE A 12 10.90 0.26 5.57
N TYR A 13 11.15 -0.63 6.53
CA TYR A 13 10.53 -0.60 7.86
C TYR A 13 10.81 0.72 8.59
N ASP A 14 12.07 1.14 8.66
CA ASP A 14 12.45 2.39 9.35
C ASP A 14 11.83 3.62 8.68
N SER A 15 11.85 3.66 7.34
CA SER A 15 11.22 4.76 6.58
C SER A 15 9.71 4.81 6.83
N ARG A 16 9.06 3.65 6.89
CA ARG A 16 7.62 3.53 7.18
C ARG A 16 7.25 4.05 8.57
N LEU A 17 8.10 3.86 9.58
CA LEU A 17 7.84 4.39 10.93
C LEU A 17 7.87 5.92 10.99
N THR A 18 8.57 6.58 10.05
CA THR A 18 8.75 8.03 10.05
C THR A 18 7.88 8.76 9.02
N ARG A 19 7.38 8.05 7.99
CA ARG A 19 6.60 8.62 6.89
C ARG A 19 5.44 7.71 6.51
N HIS A 20 4.26 8.32 6.33
CA HIS A 20 3.05 7.61 5.87
C HIS A 20 3.18 7.11 4.42
N CYS A 21 3.79 7.92 3.55
CA CYS A 21 3.97 7.60 2.13
C CYS A 21 5.43 7.26 1.85
N ASN A 22 5.66 6.11 1.21
CA ASN A 22 7.00 5.61 0.87
C ASN A 22 6.99 5.14 -0.58
N MET A 23 8.11 5.35 -1.27
CA MET A 23 8.28 4.92 -2.65
C MET A 23 9.42 3.90 -2.73
N LEU A 24 9.10 2.70 -3.21
CA LEU A 24 10.10 1.66 -3.47
C LEU A 24 10.62 1.85 -4.91
N VAL A 25 11.85 2.36 -5.03
CA VAL A 25 12.47 2.66 -6.33
C VAL A 25 13.53 1.63 -6.67
N GLY A 26 13.56 1.21 -7.94
CA GLY A 26 14.57 0.31 -8.49
C GLY A 26 14.09 -0.37 -9.77
N ASP A 27 14.97 -1.14 -10.39
CA ASP A 27 14.68 -1.80 -11.67
C ASP A 27 13.57 -2.87 -11.56
N PRO A 28 12.88 -3.20 -12.67
CA PRO A 28 12.04 -4.39 -12.75
C PRO A 28 12.80 -5.64 -12.28
N MET A 29 12.11 -6.57 -11.62
CA MET A 29 12.73 -7.75 -10.99
C MET A 29 13.75 -7.44 -9.86
N GLY A 30 13.95 -6.17 -9.47
CA GLY A 30 14.84 -5.76 -8.38
C GLY A 30 14.38 -6.11 -6.96
N GLY A 31 13.38 -6.99 -6.80
CA GLY A 31 12.90 -7.47 -5.49
C GLY A 31 11.99 -6.52 -4.72
N LYS A 32 11.51 -5.42 -5.33
CA LYS A 32 10.58 -4.45 -4.69
C LYS A 32 9.31 -5.11 -4.16
N SER A 33 8.66 -5.92 -5.00
CA SER A 33 7.44 -6.63 -4.63
C SER A 33 7.70 -7.67 -3.54
N THR A 34 8.87 -8.32 -3.60
CA THR A 34 9.31 -9.25 -2.54
C THR A 34 9.55 -8.51 -1.23
N ALA A 35 10.16 -7.33 -1.26
CA ALA A 35 10.50 -6.57 -0.06
C ALA A 35 9.26 -6.18 0.77
N TRP A 36 8.25 -5.57 0.14
CA TRP A 36 7.04 -5.18 0.88
C TRP A 36 6.22 -6.40 1.31
N LYS A 37 6.15 -7.46 0.49
CA LYS A 37 5.46 -8.72 0.86
C LYS A 37 6.11 -9.40 2.06
N MET A 38 7.44 -9.46 2.08
CA MET A 38 8.19 -10.02 3.19
C MET A 38 8.01 -9.21 4.47
N LEU A 39 8.02 -7.87 4.38
CA LEU A 39 7.78 -7.02 5.56
C LEU A 39 6.37 -7.21 6.11
N ALA A 40 5.35 -7.18 5.25
CA ALA A 40 3.96 -7.39 5.65
C ALA A 40 3.74 -8.76 6.30
N ALA A 41 4.34 -9.81 5.72
CA ALA A 41 4.30 -11.16 6.27
C ALA A 41 5.02 -11.26 7.63
N ALA A 42 6.18 -10.60 7.78
CA ALA A 42 6.92 -10.58 9.04
C ALA A 42 6.12 -9.89 10.15
N GLN A 43 5.55 -8.71 9.88
CA GLN A 43 4.74 -7.98 10.86
C GLN A 43 3.48 -8.75 11.27
N THR A 44 2.81 -9.38 10.29
CA THR A 44 1.66 -10.24 10.56
C THR A 44 2.02 -11.45 11.40
N THR A 45 3.18 -12.06 11.14
CA THR A 45 3.69 -13.19 11.93
C THR A 45 3.99 -12.77 13.38
N LEU A 46 4.64 -11.61 13.57
CA LEU A 46 4.97 -11.07 14.89
C LEU A 46 3.72 -10.70 15.68
N CYS A 47 2.71 -10.10 15.03
CA CYS A 47 1.42 -9.81 15.62
C CYS A 47 0.73 -11.10 16.13
N LYS A 48 0.71 -12.16 15.31
CA LYS A 48 0.16 -13.47 15.71
C LYS A 48 0.93 -14.13 16.86
N ALA A 49 2.22 -13.87 16.97
CA ALA A 49 3.06 -14.33 18.07
C ALA A 49 2.88 -13.51 19.37
N GLY A 50 2.05 -12.46 19.35
CA GLY A 50 1.79 -11.60 20.51
C GLY A 50 2.95 -10.66 20.85
N VAL A 51 3.85 -10.39 19.92
CA VAL A 51 4.94 -9.43 20.13
C VAL A 51 4.37 -8.01 20.12
N GLU A 52 4.62 -7.27 21.19
CA GLU A 52 4.15 -5.89 21.32
C GLU A 52 4.71 -4.99 20.21
N GLY A 53 3.90 -4.01 19.79
CA GLY A 53 4.29 -3.04 18.76
C GLY A 53 4.10 -3.52 17.31
N PHE A 54 3.62 -4.75 17.08
CA PHE A 54 3.34 -5.26 15.73
C PHE A 54 1.84 -5.49 15.49
N GLN A 55 1.38 -5.08 14.31
CA GLN A 55 0.01 -5.28 13.84
C GLN A 55 0.00 -6.12 12.56
N SER A 56 -1.10 -6.81 12.32
CA SER A 56 -1.31 -7.52 11.06
C SER A 56 -1.46 -6.51 9.92
N VAL A 57 -0.89 -6.82 8.75
CA VAL A 57 -0.89 -5.93 7.59
C VAL A 57 -1.90 -6.42 6.55
N THR A 58 -2.75 -5.51 6.07
CA THR A 58 -3.72 -5.75 5.01
C THR A 58 -3.39 -4.88 3.79
N PRO A 59 -2.81 -5.46 2.72
CA PRO A 59 -2.48 -4.70 1.51
C PRO A 59 -3.68 -4.56 0.56
N TYR A 60 -3.88 -3.36 0.04
CA TYR A 60 -4.79 -2.99 -1.03
C TYR A 60 -3.93 -2.57 -2.24
N ILE A 61 -3.89 -3.41 -3.27
CA ILE A 61 -3.02 -3.19 -4.44
C ILE A 61 -3.85 -2.58 -5.56
N ILE A 62 -3.38 -1.44 -6.07
CA ILE A 62 -4.00 -0.69 -7.15
C ILE A 62 -2.99 -0.60 -8.28
N SER A 63 -3.39 -0.96 -9.50
CA SER A 63 -2.62 -0.70 -10.72
C SER A 63 -3.18 0.56 -11.37
N PRO A 64 -2.60 1.75 -11.12
CA PRO A 64 -3.23 3.02 -11.50
C PRO A 64 -3.40 3.19 -13.01
N LYS A 65 -2.51 2.60 -13.82
CA LYS A 65 -2.56 2.70 -15.28
C LYS A 65 -3.48 1.70 -15.97
N SER A 66 -4.03 0.74 -15.24
CA SER A 66 -5.03 -0.18 -15.82
C SER A 66 -6.45 0.38 -15.76
N MET A 67 -6.60 1.64 -15.32
CA MET A 67 -7.89 2.30 -15.10
C MET A 67 -7.82 3.73 -15.63
N GLU A 68 -8.96 4.28 -16.01
CA GLU A 68 -9.06 5.71 -16.32
C GLU A 68 -8.91 6.55 -15.05
N LEU A 69 -8.40 7.78 -15.18
CA LEU A 69 -8.18 8.68 -14.03
C LEU A 69 -9.47 8.96 -13.25
N ASP A 70 -10.57 9.17 -13.97
CA ASP A 70 -11.89 9.40 -13.41
C ASP A 70 -12.40 8.17 -12.62
N GLU A 71 -12.06 6.96 -13.04
CA GLU A 71 -12.40 5.73 -12.32
C GLU A 71 -11.52 5.54 -11.08
N LEU A 72 -10.26 5.96 -11.14
CA LEU A 72 -9.31 5.83 -10.03
C LEU A 72 -9.62 6.84 -8.91
N TYR A 73 -9.74 8.11 -9.26
CA TYR A 73 -9.87 9.21 -8.29
C TYR A 73 -11.33 9.63 -8.05
N GLY A 74 -12.22 9.31 -8.98
CA GLY A 74 -13.58 9.84 -9.01
C GLY A 74 -13.66 11.06 -9.92
N ALA A 75 -14.87 11.36 -10.36
CA ALA A 75 -15.15 12.47 -11.25
C ALA A 75 -16.52 13.07 -10.95
N TYR A 76 -16.65 14.35 -11.30
CA TYR A 76 -17.92 15.06 -11.22
C TYR A 76 -18.69 14.88 -12.53
N ASP A 77 -19.87 14.27 -12.46
CA ASP A 77 -20.72 14.05 -13.62
C ASP A 77 -21.53 15.32 -13.92
N LEU A 78 -21.20 15.97 -15.05
CA LEU A 78 -21.84 17.21 -15.49
C LEU A 78 -23.30 17.04 -15.92
N SER A 79 -23.73 15.81 -16.21
CA SER A 79 -25.10 15.51 -16.63
C SER A 79 -26.05 15.34 -15.45
N THR A 80 -25.57 14.73 -14.36
CA THR A 80 -26.33 14.49 -13.13
C THR A 80 -26.07 15.54 -12.05
N PHE A 81 -24.99 16.34 -12.19
CA PHE A 81 -24.47 17.24 -11.17
C PHE A 81 -24.07 16.53 -9.86
N GLU A 82 -23.71 15.25 -9.96
CA GLU A 82 -23.31 14.41 -8.82
C GLU A 82 -21.83 14.05 -8.85
N TRP A 83 -21.27 13.81 -7.66
CA TRP A 83 -19.93 13.26 -7.52
C TRP A 83 -19.97 11.74 -7.60
N LYS A 84 -19.18 11.16 -8.51
CA LYS A 84 -18.96 9.71 -8.58
C LYS A 84 -17.63 9.37 -7.91
N ASP A 85 -17.70 8.54 -6.87
CA ASP A 85 -16.51 8.02 -6.20
C ASP A 85 -15.66 7.13 -7.12
N GLY A 86 -14.34 7.29 -7.07
CA GLY A 86 -13.38 6.40 -7.70
C GLY A 86 -12.87 5.31 -6.77
N VAL A 87 -12.19 4.32 -7.34
CA VAL A 87 -11.67 3.14 -6.62
C VAL A 87 -10.79 3.52 -5.42
N LEU A 88 -9.91 4.50 -5.57
CA LEU A 88 -9.05 4.94 -4.47
C LEU A 88 -9.88 5.53 -3.33
N SER A 89 -10.86 6.38 -3.65
CA SER A 89 -11.73 7.00 -2.64
C SER A 89 -12.59 5.96 -1.92
N THR A 90 -13.08 4.94 -2.62
CA THR A 90 -13.83 3.83 -2.03
C THR A 90 -12.96 2.99 -1.09
N ILE A 91 -11.74 2.62 -1.51
CA ILE A 91 -10.80 1.88 -0.67
C ILE A 91 -10.44 2.70 0.57
N PHE A 92 -10.22 4.00 0.41
CA PHE A 92 -9.90 4.88 1.54
C PHE A 92 -11.04 4.96 2.56
N LYS A 93 -12.30 5.07 2.10
CA LYS A 93 -13.48 5.02 2.98
C LYS A 93 -13.55 3.69 3.74
N GLN A 94 -13.40 2.56 3.05
CA GLN A 94 -13.35 1.23 3.69
C GLN A 94 -12.22 1.13 4.74
N CYS A 95 -11.05 1.69 4.43
CA CYS A 95 -9.94 1.74 5.36
C CYS A 95 -10.22 2.63 6.58
N SER A 96 -11.04 3.68 6.44
CA SER A 96 -11.43 4.53 7.56
C SER A 96 -12.53 3.92 8.43
N GLU A 97 -13.43 3.13 7.84
CA GLU A 97 -14.57 2.52 8.54
C GLU A 97 -14.19 1.23 9.29
N ASP A 98 -13.14 0.53 8.85
CA ASP A 98 -12.70 -0.69 9.53
C ASP A 98 -11.95 -0.37 10.84
N GLU A 99 -12.56 -0.67 11.99
CA GLU A 99 -11.99 -0.38 13.31
C GLU A 99 -10.96 -1.43 13.79
N LYS A 100 -10.66 -2.46 12.97
CA LYS A 100 -9.69 -3.49 13.37
C LYS A 100 -8.29 -2.89 13.56
N PRO A 101 -7.53 -3.35 14.57
CA PRO A 101 -6.14 -2.92 14.82
C PRO A 101 -5.17 -3.56 13.82
N THR A 102 -5.38 -3.28 12.53
CA THR A 102 -4.57 -3.75 11.42
C THR A 102 -4.03 -2.58 10.63
N GLU A 103 -2.83 -2.76 10.09
CA GLU A 103 -2.20 -1.76 9.25
C GLU A 103 -2.65 -1.94 7.81
N LYS A 104 -3.38 -0.96 7.30
CA LYS A 104 -3.93 -0.99 5.95
C LYS A 104 -2.97 -0.28 5.02
N TRP A 105 -2.39 -1.02 4.10
CA TRP A 105 -1.42 -0.48 3.16
C TRP A 105 -2.10 -0.32 1.81
N ILE A 106 -2.15 0.90 1.28
CA ILE A 106 -2.62 1.14 -0.08
C ILE A 106 -1.38 1.26 -0.97
N LEU A 107 -1.20 0.31 -1.88
CA LEU A 107 -0.03 0.21 -2.76
C LEU A 107 -0.43 0.54 -4.20
N PHE A 108 0.28 1.48 -4.80
CA PHE A 108 0.22 1.72 -6.24
C PHE A 108 1.32 0.90 -6.92
N ASP A 109 0.94 -0.21 -7.54
CA ASP A 109 1.85 -1.11 -8.27
C ASP A 109 1.73 -0.84 -9.77
N GLY A 110 2.52 0.10 -10.24
CA GLY A 110 2.55 0.48 -11.64
C GLY A 110 3.66 1.48 -11.93
N PRO A 111 3.95 1.74 -13.21
CA PRO A 111 4.86 2.82 -13.58
C PRO A 111 4.27 4.17 -13.16
N ILE A 112 5.14 5.10 -12.78
CA ILE A 112 4.78 6.48 -12.46
C ILE A 112 5.02 7.31 -13.71
N ASP A 113 4.01 8.04 -14.16
CA ASP A 113 4.17 9.11 -15.14
C ASP A 113 4.56 10.41 -14.43
N ALA A 114 5.29 11.27 -15.15
CA ALA A 114 5.65 12.62 -14.71
C ALA A 114 4.52 13.62 -14.99
#